data_AF-A0A7H9BMJ8-F1
#
_entry.id   AF-A0A7H9BMJ8-F1
#
_cell.length_a   1.000
_cell.length_b   1.000
_cell.length_c   1.000
_cell.angle_alpha   90.00
_cell.angle_beta   90.00
_cell.angle_gamma   90.00
#
_symmetry.space_group_name_H-M   'P 1'
#
loop_
_entity.id
_entity.type
_entity.pdbx_description
1 polymer ?
#
loop_
_entity_poly.entity_id
_entity_poly.type
_entity_poly.pdbx_seq_one_letter_code
_entity_poly.pdbx_strand_id
1 'polypeptide(L)'
;MADWSIWKTLEDWRSKRHELDPIFARAGVAPELESLANRLATDLRRAPPTRPLLSGDPDIDDREMAGYFEAYYRHFDDALYKAESLVRMPWVPEAAPTGRAVLAEVERIRKEMRTHPGTHPPFEPLDQLIQQYIRLDDPDLKISPELMNGRRQTLIEVAGYPLTVQHSIKDPYDNTVPAISSEEFRLQLHEKMRQYLEQDWLHCRVVTQWYVSLALDAALARKKRDAGDDERIRAMLTRRWPTLSVIVPDLEHIDQIWYLMLALAAIGSLLAEIWWLAIPLIIWLNLSVGGHRRERKEMEVRRAQLASRAQSLKTVRDRFAHNQLTLERISPMLRQLDEKGEYFDDHVFALLNLHQFAT
;
A
#
# COMPACT_ATOMS: atom_id res chain seq x y z
N MET A 1 21.40 1.73 4.87
CA MET A 1 21.23 3.01 4.16
C MET A 1 19.86 3.13 3.47
N ALA A 2 19.26 2.03 3.00
CA ALA A 2 17.91 2.04 2.39
C ALA A 2 16.78 2.42 3.37
N ASP A 3 16.85 2.00 4.63
CA ASP A 3 15.76 2.27 5.60
C ASP A 3 15.50 3.76 5.82
N TRP A 4 16.56 4.57 5.79
CA TRP A 4 16.47 6.03 5.93
C TRP A 4 15.86 6.70 4.69
N SER A 5 16.14 6.20 3.48
CA SER A 5 15.54 6.75 2.26
C SER A 5 14.05 6.41 2.15
N ILE A 6 13.67 5.22 2.59
CA ILE A 6 12.27 4.78 2.61
C ILE A 6 11.47 5.58 3.64
N TRP A 7 12.02 5.77 4.85
CA TRP A 7 11.39 6.61 5.87
C TRP A 7 11.12 8.03 5.38
N LYS A 8 12.13 8.66 4.77
CA LYS A 8 11.99 10.01 4.21
C LYS A 8 10.92 10.05 3.10
N THR A 9 10.87 9.02 2.26
CA THR A 9 9.86 8.94 1.20
C THR A 9 8.45 8.76 1.76
N LEU A 10 8.30 7.94 2.80
CA LEU A 10 7.04 7.78 3.54
C LEU A 10 6.60 9.11 4.18
N GLU A 11 7.52 9.88 4.75
CA GLU A 11 7.26 11.20 5.32
C GLU A 11 6.88 12.25 4.26
N ASP A 12 7.55 12.24 3.10
CA ASP A 12 7.17 13.07 1.95
C ASP A 12 5.75 12.72 1.46
N TRP A 13 5.39 11.43 1.41
CA TRP A 13 4.04 10.99 1.05
C TRP A 13 3.00 11.40 2.08
N ARG A 14 3.33 11.31 3.37
CA ARG A 14 2.47 11.78 4.46
C ARG A 14 2.16 13.27 4.31
N SER A 15 3.15 14.11 4.02
CA SER A 15 2.93 15.55 3.78
C SER A 15 1.95 15.85 2.64
N LYS A 16 1.85 14.94 1.66
CA LYS A 16 0.96 15.06 0.49
C LYS A 16 -0.40 14.39 0.72
N ARG A 17 -0.51 13.45 1.65
CA ARG A 17 -1.70 12.64 1.93
C ARG A 17 -1.90 12.47 3.44
N HIS A 18 -2.72 13.34 4.01
CA HIS A 18 -3.11 13.31 5.42
C HIS A 18 -3.81 12.00 5.86
N GLU A 19 -4.28 11.18 4.92
CA GLU A 19 -4.80 9.83 5.20
C GLU A 19 -3.77 8.89 5.87
N LEU A 20 -2.47 9.22 5.78
CA LEU A 20 -1.40 8.46 6.44
C LEU A 20 -1.15 8.91 7.89
N ASP A 21 -1.61 10.11 8.30
CA ASP A 21 -1.36 10.67 9.62
C ASP A 21 -1.75 9.73 10.78
N PRO A 22 -2.91 9.02 10.74
CA PRO A 22 -3.30 8.10 11.81
C PRO A 22 -2.33 6.93 12.00
N ILE A 23 -1.71 6.42 10.92
CA ILE A 23 -0.78 5.29 11.01
C ILE A 23 0.54 5.74 11.63
N PHE A 24 1.05 6.90 11.19
CA PHE A 24 2.27 7.49 11.75
C PHE A 24 2.10 7.87 13.23
N ALA A 25 0.93 8.40 13.58
CA ALA A 25 0.58 8.68 14.96
C ALA A 25 0.64 7.42 15.84
N ARG A 26 0.10 6.28 15.37
CA ARG A 26 0.17 5.00 16.09
C ARG A 26 1.59 4.44 16.21
N ALA A 27 2.48 4.80 15.29
CA ALA A 27 3.91 4.51 15.35
C ALA A 27 4.71 5.52 16.22
N GLY A 28 4.01 6.42 16.93
CA GLY A 28 4.63 7.39 17.83
C GLY A 28 5.35 8.52 17.11
N VAL A 29 4.89 8.91 15.92
CA VAL A 29 5.38 10.09 15.20
C VAL A 29 4.33 11.18 15.26
N ALA A 30 4.62 12.26 15.98
CA ALA A 30 3.70 13.36 16.26
C ALA A 30 3.15 14.02 14.97
N PRO A 31 1.83 13.97 14.71
CA PRO A 31 1.20 14.77 13.68
C PRO A 31 1.05 16.22 14.15
N GLU A 32 2.07 17.05 13.91
CA GLU A 32 2.06 18.48 14.22
C GLU A 32 1.78 18.84 15.71
N LEU A 33 1.65 17.85 16.59
CA LEU A 33 1.22 17.99 17.98
C LEU A 33 2.17 18.87 18.78
N GLU A 34 3.48 18.74 18.54
CA GLU A 34 4.49 19.61 19.19
C GLU A 34 4.28 21.09 18.83
N SER A 35 3.98 21.37 17.56
CA SER A 35 3.74 22.74 17.12
C SER A 35 2.44 23.31 17.72
N LEU A 36 1.40 22.48 17.83
CA LEU A 36 0.13 22.84 18.44
C LEU A 36 0.27 23.06 19.94
N ALA A 37 1.01 22.20 20.65
CA ALA A 37 1.30 22.37 22.07
C ALA A 37 2.12 23.62 22.35
N ASN A 38 3.12 23.94 21.53
CA ASN A 38 3.88 25.18 21.69
C ASN A 38 3.00 26.42 21.50
N ARG A 39 2.09 26.41 20.50
CA ARG A 39 1.11 27.48 20.30
C ARG A 39 0.15 27.58 21.48
N LEU A 40 -0.32 26.44 21.98
CA LEU A 40 -1.22 26.37 23.10
C LEU A 40 -0.59 26.87 24.40
N ALA A 41 0.65 26.47 24.70
CA ALA A 41 1.42 26.98 25.82
C ALA A 41 1.61 28.50 25.74
N THR A 42 1.82 29.03 24.53
CA THR A 42 1.90 30.48 24.28
C THR A 42 0.55 31.16 24.56
N ASP A 43 -0.56 30.57 24.11
CA ASP A 43 -1.92 31.09 24.31
C ASP A 43 -2.31 31.07 25.80
N LEU A 44 -1.97 30.02 26.54
CA LEU A 44 -2.24 29.90 27.99
C LEU A 44 -1.43 30.90 28.84
N ARG A 45 -0.25 31.32 28.36
CA ARG A 45 0.61 32.30 29.04
C ARG A 45 0.24 33.75 28.73
N ARG A 46 -0.76 34.00 27.87
CA ARG A 46 -1.23 35.37 27.59
C ARG A 46 -1.81 36.00 28.85
N ALA A 47 -1.54 37.28 29.03
CA ALA A 47 -2.12 38.04 30.13
C ALA A 47 -3.64 38.11 29.98
N PRO A 48 -4.41 38.00 31.07
CA PRO A 48 -5.85 38.16 31.01
C PRO A 48 -6.22 39.55 30.47
N PRO A 49 -7.42 39.72 29.90
CA PRO A 49 -7.91 41.04 29.54
C PRO A 49 -7.81 42.01 30.72
N THR A 50 -7.52 43.28 30.43
CA THR A 50 -7.44 44.35 31.43
C THR A 50 -8.81 44.61 32.04
N ARG A 51 -8.87 44.72 33.37
CA ARG A 51 -10.10 45.08 34.08
C ARG A 51 -10.55 46.48 33.66
N PRO A 52 -11.86 46.72 33.48
CA PRO A 52 -12.40 48.05 33.18
C PRO A 52 -12.11 49.01 34.34
N LEU A 53 -11.98 50.31 34.00
CA LEU A 53 -11.84 51.37 35.00
C LEU A 53 -13.25 51.71 35.49
N LEU A 54 -13.49 51.54 36.79
CA LEU A 54 -14.79 51.81 37.39
C LEU A 54 -15.09 53.31 37.37
N SER A 55 -16.25 53.66 36.83
CA SER A 55 -16.73 55.02 36.64
C SER A 55 -17.38 55.60 37.90
N GLY A 56 -17.77 54.74 38.85
CA GLY A 56 -18.48 55.09 40.07
C GLY A 56 -20.00 55.12 39.92
N ASP A 57 -20.53 54.86 38.72
CA ASP A 57 -21.95 54.61 38.48
C ASP A 57 -22.24 53.10 38.58
N PRO A 58 -23.04 52.65 39.56
CA PRO A 58 -23.24 51.22 39.82
C PRO A 58 -23.85 50.47 38.62
N ASP A 59 -24.77 51.08 37.87
CA ASP A 59 -25.46 50.40 36.77
C ASP A 59 -24.55 50.22 35.54
N ILE A 60 -23.60 51.14 35.34
CA ILE A 60 -22.62 51.09 34.26
C ILE A 60 -21.48 50.14 34.64
N ASP A 61 -20.99 50.26 35.86
CA ASP A 61 -19.90 49.44 36.38
C ASP A 61 -20.29 47.94 36.42
N ASP A 62 -21.53 47.61 36.78
CA ASP A 62 -22.02 46.22 36.76
C ASP A 62 -22.09 45.64 35.34
N ARG A 63 -22.50 46.43 34.34
CA ARG A 63 -22.53 45.99 32.93
C ARG A 63 -21.14 45.81 32.36
N GLU A 64 -20.22 46.73 32.65
CA GLU A 64 -18.83 46.64 32.19
C GLU A 64 -18.10 45.46 32.83
N MET A 65 -18.35 45.19 34.12
CA MET A 65 -17.82 44.03 34.82
C MET A 65 -18.39 42.71 34.29
N ALA A 66 -19.69 42.65 33.96
CA ALA A 66 -20.28 41.48 33.33
C ALA A 66 -19.66 41.19 31.95
N GLY A 67 -19.49 42.23 31.11
CA GLY A 67 -18.83 42.12 29.81
C GLY A 67 -17.35 41.72 29.93
N TYR A 68 -16.65 42.23 30.94
CA TYR A 68 -15.29 41.83 31.28
C TYR A 68 -15.18 40.34 31.61
N PHE A 69 -16.07 39.81 32.45
CA PHE A 69 -16.05 38.39 32.82
C PHE A 69 -16.37 37.47 31.64
N GLU A 70 -17.27 37.88 30.74
CA GLU A 70 -17.55 37.16 29.50
C GLU A 70 -16.33 37.14 28.56
N ALA A 71 -15.68 38.29 28.37
CA ALA A 71 -14.46 38.40 27.57
C ALA A 71 -13.29 37.59 28.16
N TYR A 72 -13.14 37.62 29.50
CA TYR A 72 -12.18 36.79 30.23
C TYR A 72 -12.41 35.30 30.01
N TYR A 73 -13.66 34.84 30.11
CA TYR A 73 -13.98 33.43 29.91
C TYR A 73 -13.67 32.99 28.47
N ARG A 74 -14.11 33.76 27.48
CA ARG A 74 -13.83 33.48 26.05
C ARG A 74 -12.33 33.45 25.74
N HIS A 75 -11.56 34.36 26.33
CA HIS A 75 -10.12 34.46 26.09
C HIS A 75 -9.38 33.15 26.38
N PHE A 76 -9.70 32.50 27.50
CA PHE A 76 -9.05 31.25 27.90
C PHE A 76 -9.78 30.00 27.40
N ASP A 77 -11.11 30.03 27.23
CA ASP A 77 -11.88 28.88 26.74
C ASP A 77 -11.47 28.48 25.31
N ASP A 78 -11.08 29.44 24.46
CA ASP A 78 -10.51 29.16 23.14
C ASP A 78 -9.23 28.29 23.22
N ALA A 79 -8.35 28.57 24.18
CA ALA A 79 -7.13 27.79 24.38
C ALA A 79 -7.44 26.40 24.98
N LEU A 80 -8.40 26.32 25.90
CA LEU A 80 -8.86 25.06 26.48
C LEU A 80 -9.54 24.16 25.43
N TYR A 81 -10.34 24.73 24.54
CA TYR A 81 -10.95 24.02 23.42
C TYR A 81 -9.89 23.45 22.45
N LYS A 82 -8.78 24.18 22.22
CA LYS A 82 -7.64 23.66 21.46
C LYS A 82 -6.97 22.49 22.16
N ALA A 83 -6.87 22.49 23.51
CA ALA A 83 -6.33 21.35 24.26
C ALA A 83 -7.23 20.10 24.11
N GLU A 84 -8.55 20.27 24.18
CA GLU A 84 -9.49 19.17 23.94
C GLU A 84 -9.40 18.63 22.51
N SER A 85 -9.28 19.56 21.54
CA SER A 85 -9.12 19.21 20.13
C SER A 85 -7.82 18.42 19.89
N LEU A 86 -6.74 18.77 20.60
CA LEU A 86 -5.45 18.07 20.54
C LEU A 86 -5.59 16.60 21.00
N VAL A 87 -6.29 16.35 22.11
CA VAL A 87 -6.50 14.98 22.64
C VAL A 87 -7.38 14.13 21.70
N ARG A 88 -8.24 14.77 20.90
CA ARG A 88 -9.10 14.07 19.92
C ARG A 88 -8.38 13.70 18.63
N MET A 89 -7.18 14.24 18.38
CA MET A 89 -6.41 13.88 17.19
C MET A 89 -5.94 12.43 17.26
N PRO A 90 -5.74 11.75 16.11
CA PRO A 90 -5.16 10.42 16.08
C PRO A 90 -3.82 10.41 16.81
N TRP A 91 -3.73 9.59 17.87
CA TRP A 91 -2.51 9.41 18.64
C TRP A 91 -2.32 7.95 19.05
N VAL A 92 -1.21 7.68 19.72
CA VAL A 92 -0.88 6.37 20.26
C VAL A 92 -1.96 5.94 21.27
N PRO A 93 -2.61 4.76 21.12
CA PRO A 93 -3.65 4.29 22.04
C PRO A 93 -3.21 4.26 23.50
N GLU A 94 -1.93 3.96 23.73
CA GLU A 94 -1.31 3.92 25.04
C GLU A 94 -1.32 5.27 25.77
N ALA A 95 -1.45 6.39 25.06
CA ALA A 95 -1.55 7.73 25.63
C ALA A 95 -2.97 8.10 26.10
N ALA A 96 -3.96 7.23 25.89
CA ALA A 96 -5.35 7.48 26.26
C ALA A 96 -5.57 7.86 27.74
N PRO A 97 -4.85 7.27 28.73
CA PRO A 97 -5.00 7.67 30.13
C PRO A 97 -4.51 9.10 30.38
N THR A 98 -3.34 9.47 29.87
CA THR A 98 -2.80 10.84 29.96
C THR A 98 -3.72 11.84 29.24
N GLY A 99 -4.31 11.45 28.10
CA GLY A 99 -5.33 12.25 27.42
C GLY A 99 -6.59 12.50 28.28
N ARG A 100 -7.06 11.49 29.03
CA ARG A 100 -8.16 11.67 29.99
C ARG A 100 -7.79 12.60 31.14
N ALA A 101 -6.55 12.55 31.62
CA ALA A 101 -6.04 13.46 32.64
C ALA A 101 -6.03 14.92 32.15
N VAL A 102 -5.61 15.15 30.89
CA VAL A 102 -5.69 16.47 30.25
C VAL A 102 -7.13 16.99 30.22
N LEU A 103 -8.10 16.15 29.80
CA LEU A 103 -9.51 16.56 29.76
C LEU A 103 -10.09 16.87 31.15
N ALA A 104 -9.73 16.07 32.17
CA ALA A 104 -10.14 16.31 33.54
C ALA A 104 -9.59 17.64 34.09
N GLU A 105 -8.35 17.97 33.73
CA GLU A 105 -7.70 19.21 34.14
C GLU A 105 -8.30 20.44 33.43
N VAL A 106 -8.65 20.31 32.14
CA VAL A 106 -9.40 21.34 31.41
C VAL A 106 -10.75 21.62 32.10
N GLU A 107 -11.48 20.57 32.50
CA GLU A 107 -12.75 20.71 33.22
C GLU A 107 -12.56 21.39 34.59
N ARG A 108 -11.48 21.05 35.30
CA ARG A 108 -11.10 21.67 36.58
C ARG A 108 -10.85 23.17 36.42
N ILE A 109 -10.07 23.56 35.41
CA ILE A 109 -9.75 24.96 35.11
C ILE A 109 -11.01 25.74 34.73
N ARG A 110 -11.90 25.16 33.90
CA ARG A 110 -13.19 25.80 33.58
C ARG A 110 -14.05 26.06 34.83
N LYS A 111 -14.07 25.12 35.78
CA LYS A 111 -14.74 25.32 37.07
C LYS A 111 -14.09 26.43 37.87
N GLU A 112 -12.76 26.45 37.93
CA GLU A 112 -11.98 27.47 38.65
C GLU A 112 -12.24 28.87 38.08
N MET A 113 -12.22 29.03 36.76
CA MET A 113 -12.54 30.28 36.06
C MET A 113 -13.95 30.80 36.34
N ARG A 114 -14.94 29.91 36.54
CA ARG A 114 -16.30 30.29 36.91
C ARG A 114 -16.41 30.70 38.38
N THR A 115 -15.62 30.08 39.26
CA THR A 115 -15.61 30.39 40.70
C THR A 115 -14.83 31.66 41.05
N HIS A 116 -13.75 31.96 40.33
CA HIS A 116 -12.85 33.09 40.60
C HIS A 116 -12.54 33.88 39.33
N PRO A 117 -13.53 34.57 38.75
CA PRO A 117 -13.36 35.23 37.46
C PRO A 117 -12.38 36.41 37.57
N GLY A 118 -11.54 36.61 36.54
CA GLY A 118 -10.54 37.69 36.50
C GLY A 118 -9.25 37.40 37.27
N THR A 119 -9.01 36.17 37.69
CA THR A 119 -7.69 35.68 38.16
C THR A 119 -7.02 34.84 37.07
N HIS A 120 -5.69 34.76 37.03
CA HIS A 120 -5.00 33.89 36.06
C HIS A 120 -5.02 32.45 36.60
N PRO A 121 -5.69 31.48 35.94
CA PRO A 121 -5.73 30.10 36.42
C PRO A 121 -4.35 29.45 36.41
N PRO A 122 -4.08 28.48 37.31
CA PRO A 122 -2.82 27.75 37.30
C PRO A 122 -2.79 26.80 36.08
N PHE A 123 -2.17 27.24 34.99
CA PHE A 123 -2.02 26.45 33.76
C PHE A 123 -0.78 25.54 33.74
N GLU A 124 0.14 25.66 34.71
CA GLU A 124 1.36 24.84 34.78
C GLU A 124 1.08 23.33 34.79
N PRO A 125 0.09 22.81 35.55
CA PRO A 125 -0.22 21.37 35.54
C PRO A 125 -0.72 20.91 34.16
N LEU A 126 -1.52 21.75 33.48
CA LEU A 126 -2.02 21.45 32.14
C LEU A 126 -0.89 21.42 31.10
N ASP A 127 0.04 22.38 31.14
CA ASP A 127 1.22 22.42 30.25
C ASP A 127 2.09 21.16 30.44
N GLN A 128 2.33 20.76 31.70
CA GLN A 128 3.06 19.53 32.03
C GLN A 128 2.37 18.27 31.48
N LEU A 129 1.06 18.13 31.69
CA LEU A 129 0.29 16.99 31.19
C LEU A 129 0.28 16.92 29.65
N ILE A 130 0.21 18.06 28.97
CA ILE A 130 0.27 18.13 27.50
C ILE A 130 1.66 17.72 26.99
N GLN A 131 2.73 18.17 27.65
CA GLN A 131 4.09 17.74 27.31
C GLN A 131 4.29 16.23 27.55
N GLN A 132 3.77 15.70 28.66
CA GLN A 132 3.79 14.26 28.95
C GLN A 132 3.00 13.46 27.91
N TYR A 133 1.82 13.93 27.51
CA TYR A 133 0.99 13.30 26.49
C TYR A 133 1.69 13.20 25.12
N ILE A 134 2.44 14.23 24.74
CA ILE A 134 3.15 14.28 23.45
C ILE A 134 4.42 13.44 23.49
N ARG A 135 5.18 13.52 24.58
CA ARG A 135 6.44 12.78 24.71
C ARG A 135 6.24 11.31 25.07
N LEU A 136 5.04 10.94 25.51
CA LEU A 136 4.72 9.60 26.03
C LEU A 136 5.56 9.27 27.28
N ASP A 137 5.96 10.31 28.04
CA ASP A 137 6.85 10.24 29.20
C ASP A 137 6.07 10.21 30.53
N ASP A 138 4.97 9.46 30.57
CA ASP A 138 4.15 9.34 31.77
C ASP A 138 4.84 8.36 32.76
N PRO A 139 5.14 8.77 34.01
CA PRO A 139 5.84 7.93 34.98
C PRO A 139 5.07 6.65 35.32
N ASP A 140 3.74 6.68 35.21
CA ASP A 140 2.87 5.54 35.50
C ASP A 140 2.63 4.66 34.25
N LEU A 141 2.79 5.22 33.05
CA LEU A 141 2.73 4.50 31.77
C LEU A 141 4.12 4.45 31.13
N LYS A 142 4.94 3.50 31.61
CA LYS A 142 6.21 3.16 30.94
C LYS A 142 5.92 2.44 29.61
N ILE A 143 5.58 3.21 28.58
CA ILE A 143 5.58 2.71 27.21
C ILE A 143 7.03 2.38 26.87
N SER A 144 7.32 1.11 26.61
CA SER A 144 8.69 0.71 26.26
C SER A 144 9.11 1.42 24.96
N PRO A 145 10.26 2.10 24.92
CA PRO A 145 10.77 2.72 23.69
C PRO A 145 11.02 1.66 22.60
N GLU A 146 11.25 0.40 22.97
CA GLU A 146 11.39 -0.73 22.06
C GLU A 146 10.10 -1.02 21.30
N LEU A 147 8.93 -0.81 21.92
CA LEU A 147 7.64 -1.02 21.27
C LEU A 147 7.40 0.02 20.18
N MET A 148 7.72 1.29 20.45
CA MET A 148 7.62 2.36 19.46
C MET A 148 8.59 2.16 18.30
N ASN A 149 9.84 1.78 18.60
CA ASN A 149 10.83 1.45 17.57
C ASN A 149 10.38 0.25 16.73
N GLY A 150 9.82 -0.79 17.37
CA GLY A 150 9.22 -1.93 16.68
C GLY A 150 8.11 -1.51 15.72
N ARG A 151 7.16 -0.67 16.16
CA ARG A 151 6.09 -0.15 15.29
C ARG A 151 6.64 0.66 14.11
N ARG A 152 7.65 1.50 14.33
CA ARG A 152 8.30 2.27 13.24
C ARG A 152 8.97 1.35 12.23
N GLN A 153 9.68 0.32 12.71
CA GLN A 153 10.30 -0.67 11.85
C GLN A 153 9.25 -1.45 11.06
N THR A 154 8.17 -1.89 11.71
CA THR A 154 7.06 -2.56 11.04
C THR A 154 6.38 -1.65 10.00
N LEU A 155 6.23 -0.35 10.29
CA LEU A 155 5.72 0.63 9.33
C LEU A 155 6.61 0.71 8.08
N ILE A 156 7.93 0.75 8.24
CA ILE A 156 8.89 0.76 7.13
C ILE A 156 8.84 -0.56 6.35
N GLU A 157 8.92 -1.69 7.06
CA GLU A 157 9.04 -3.02 6.48
C GLU A 157 7.77 -3.51 5.79
N VAL A 158 6.60 -3.10 6.28
CA VAL A 158 5.30 -3.54 5.75
C VAL A 158 4.67 -2.42 4.92
N ALA A 159 4.37 -1.24 5.49
CA ALA A 159 3.72 -0.19 4.70
C ALA A 159 4.67 0.46 3.68
N GLY A 160 5.98 0.47 3.96
CA GLY A 160 7.01 0.98 3.05
C GLY A 160 7.42 0.00 1.95
N TYR A 161 7.09 -1.29 2.04
CA TYR A 161 7.49 -2.30 1.04
C TYR A 161 7.07 -1.95 -0.39
N PRO A 162 5.84 -1.49 -0.69
CA PRO A 162 5.50 -1.07 -2.05
C PRO A 162 6.39 0.06 -2.60
N LEU A 163 6.89 0.94 -1.72
CA LEU A 163 7.81 2.00 -2.09
C LEU A 163 9.21 1.45 -2.33
N THR A 164 9.69 0.49 -1.52
CA THR A 164 10.98 -0.15 -1.76
C THR A 164 11.03 -0.80 -3.14
N VAL A 165 9.96 -1.48 -3.53
CA VAL A 165 9.85 -2.06 -4.87
C VAL A 165 9.83 -1.00 -5.97
N GLN A 166 9.13 0.12 -5.76
CA GLN A 166 9.17 1.23 -6.74
C GLN A 166 10.57 1.85 -6.88
N HIS A 167 11.36 1.89 -5.80
CA HIS A 167 12.73 2.36 -5.83
C HIS A 167 13.65 1.37 -6.55
N SER A 168 13.55 0.06 -6.24
CA SER A 168 14.37 -0.96 -6.91
C SER A 168 14.04 -1.08 -8.41
N ILE A 169 12.79 -0.85 -8.82
CA ILE A 169 12.44 -0.81 -10.26
C ILE A 169 13.13 0.35 -10.99
N LYS A 170 13.35 1.48 -10.31
CA LYS A 170 14.00 2.65 -10.89
C LYS A 170 15.52 2.53 -10.90
N ASP A 171 16.10 1.74 -10.00
CA ASP A 171 17.53 1.53 -9.91
C ASP A 171 17.93 0.14 -10.47
N PRO A 172 18.50 0.07 -11.67
CA PRO A 172 18.84 -1.21 -12.32
C PRO A 172 19.95 -2.00 -11.61
N TYR A 173 20.64 -1.42 -10.62
CA TYR A 173 21.70 -2.10 -9.87
C TYR A 173 21.28 -2.57 -8.47
N ASP A 174 20.04 -2.28 -8.07
CA ASP A 174 19.52 -2.67 -6.77
C ASP A 174 19.00 -4.11 -6.79
N ASN A 175 19.72 -5.02 -6.12
CA ASN A 175 19.36 -6.44 -5.99
C ASN A 175 18.59 -6.74 -4.70
N THR A 176 18.09 -5.73 -3.97
CA THR A 176 17.34 -5.94 -2.72
C THR A 176 15.98 -6.62 -2.94
N VAL A 177 15.38 -6.44 -4.12
CA VAL A 177 14.07 -7.01 -4.47
C VAL A 177 14.24 -7.93 -5.70
N PRO A 178 13.72 -9.16 -5.67
CA PRO A 178 13.73 -10.05 -6.83
C PRO A 178 12.95 -9.43 -8.01
N ALA A 179 13.25 -9.87 -9.23
CA ALA A 179 12.56 -9.38 -10.42
C ALA A 179 11.03 -9.56 -10.30
N ILE A 180 10.23 -8.55 -10.66
CA ILE A 180 8.75 -8.57 -10.48
C ILE A 180 8.07 -9.77 -11.17
N SER A 181 8.69 -10.33 -12.22
CA SER A 181 8.17 -11.50 -12.93
C SER A 181 8.59 -12.85 -12.34
N SER A 182 9.41 -12.86 -11.29
CA SER A 182 9.91 -14.07 -10.65
C SER A 182 8.93 -14.62 -9.62
N GLU A 183 9.05 -15.91 -9.32
CA GLU A 183 8.26 -16.56 -8.27
C GLU A 183 8.69 -16.11 -6.87
N GLU A 184 9.98 -15.84 -6.67
CA GLU A 184 10.52 -15.31 -5.41
C GLU A 184 9.84 -13.99 -5.01
N PHE A 185 9.65 -13.08 -5.98
CA PHE A 185 8.94 -11.82 -5.75
C PHE A 185 7.49 -12.06 -5.31
N ARG A 186 6.82 -13.05 -5.91
CA ARG A 186 5.43 -13.42 -5.55
C ARG A 186 5.35 -13.88 -4.10
N LEU A 187 6.28 -14.75 -3.67
CA LEU A 187 6.32 -15.23 -2.28
C LEU A 187 6.58 -14.08 -1.30
N GLN A 188 7.52 -13.19 -1.61
CA GLN A 188 7.80 -12.01 -0.78
C GLN A 188 6.61 -11.05 -0.70
N LEU A 189 5.96 -10.77 -1.84
CA LEU A 189 4.77 -9.92 -1.88
C LEU A 189 3.63 -10.52 -1.05
N HIS A 190 3.41 -11.83 -1.18
CA HIS A 190 2.39 -12.56 -0.43
C HIS A 190 2.65 -12.51 1.07
N GLU A 191 3.89 -12.75 1.49
CA GLU A 191 4.29 -12.64 2.89
C GLU A 191 4.01 -11.24 3.45
N LYS A 192 4.36 -10.19 2.70
CA LYS A 192 4.16 -8.80 3.12
C LYS A 192 2.68 -8.40 3.13
N MET A 193 1.88 -8.88 2.17
CA MET A 193 0.42 -8.68 2.17
C MET A 193 -0.23 -9.35 3.37
N ARG A 194 0.20 -10.56 3.74
CA ARG A 194 -0.27 -11.26 4.94
C ARG A 194 0.11 -10.50 6.22
N GLN A 195 1.36 -10.07 6.35
CA GLN A 195 1.80 -9.24 7.49
C GLN A 195 0.97 -7.96 7.61
N TYR A 196 0.62 -7.33 6.49
CA TYR A 196 -0.25 -6.15 6.47
C TYR A 196 -1.68 -6.48 6.92
N LEU A 197 -2.26 -7.58 6.42
CA LEU A 197 -3.60 -8.03 6.80
C LEU A 197 -3.70 -8.37 8.29
N GLU A 198 -2.65 -8.94 8.88
CA GLU A 198 -2.59 -9.29 10.31
C GLU A 198 -2.46 -8.06 11.23
N GLN A 199 -2.11 -6.90 10.69
CA GLN A 199 -1.83 -5.69 11.47
C GLN A 199 -2.87 -4.59 11.24
N ASP A 200 -4.00 -4.71 11.95
CA ASP A 200 -5.14 -3.79 11.86
C ASP A 200 -4.76 -2.30 11.99
N TRP A 201 -3.74 -2.01 12.79
CA TRP A 201 -3.33 -0.64 13.06
C TRP A 201 -2.67 0.04 11.84
N LEU A 202 -2.16 -0.73 10.87
CA LEU A 202 -1.58 -0.26 9.60
C LEU A 202 -2.61 -0.10 8.48
N HIS A 203 -3.85 -0.54 8.68
CA HIS A 203 -4.85 -0.51 7.62
C HIS A 203 -5.18 0.92 7.22
N CYS A 204 -4.96 1.23 5.94
CA CYS A 204 -5.24 2.52 5.32
C CYS A 204 -5.43 2.32 3.83
N ARG A 205 -6.37 3.09 3.27
CA ARG A 205 -6.74 3.06 1.87
C ARG A 205 -5.55 3.29 0.94
N VAL A 206 -4.66 4.23 1.30
CA VAL A 206 -3.47 4.57 0.51
C VAL A 206 -2.51 3.38 0.40
N VAL A 207 -2.16 2.77 1.53
CA VAL A 207 -1.22 1.64 1.57
C VAL A 207 -1.82 0.43 0.89
N THR A 208 -3.12 0.17 1.09
CA THR A 208 -3.84 -0.90 0.40
C THR A 208 -3.83 -0.69 -1.12
N GLN A 209 -4.02 0.56 -1.58
CA GLN A 209 -3.93 0.89 -2.99
C GLN A 209 -2.54 0.61 -3.57
N TRP A 210 -1.46 0.91 -2.82
CA TRP A 210 -0.09 0.62 -3.26
C TRP A 210 0.15 -0.89 -3.41
N TYR A 211 -0.28 -1.69 -2.44
CA TYR A 211 -0.19 -3.16 -2.52
C TYR A 211 -0.97 -3.74 -3.71
N VAL A 212 -2.20 -3.27 -3.94
CA VAL A 212 -3.01 -3.71 -5.08
C VAL A 212 -2.37 -3.29 -6.41
N SER A 213 -1.84 -2.07 -6.49
CA SER A 213 -1.11 -1.60 -7.69
C SER A 213 0.11 -2.47 -7.97
N LEU A 214 0.85 -2.86 -6.92
CA LEU A 214 2.00 -3.72 -7.05
C LEU A 214 1.63 -5.14 -7.51
N ALA A 215 0.54 -5.70 -6.98
CA ALA A 215 -0.01 -6.97 -7.44
C ALA A 215 -0.39 -6.93 -8.93
N LEU A 216 -0.99 -5.82 -9.39
CA LEU A 216 -1.33 -5.62 -10.80
C LEU A 216 -0.09 -5.53 -11.69
N ASP A 217 0.95 -4.84 -11.23
CA ASP A 217 2.22 -4.72 -11.94
C ASP A 217 2.92 -6.08 -12.07
N ALA A 218 2.90 -6.89 -11.01
CA ALA A 218 3.42 -8.25 -11.01
C ALA A 218 2.65 -9.19 -11.95
N ALA A 219 1.32 -9.17 -11.86
CA ALA A 219 0.45 -9.93 -12.74
C ALA A 219 0.67 -9.56 -14.21
N LEU A 220 0.81 -8.26 -14.50
CA LEU A 220 1.06 -7.76 -15.85
C LEU A 220 2.45 -8.16 -16.37
N ALA A 221 3.48 -8.09 -15.53
CA ALA A 221 4.84 -8.51 -15.90
C ALA A 221 4.87 -10.01 -16.24
N ARG A 222 4.24 -10.85 -15.41
CA ARG A 222 4.14 -12.30 -15.64
C ARG A 222 3.34 -12.62 -16.90
N LYS A 223 2.19 -11.98 -17.10
CA LYS A 223 1.36 -12.17 -18.31
C LYS A 223 2.09 -11.77 -19.60
N LYS A 224 2.94 -10.73 -19.54
CA LYS A 224 3.83 -10.36 -20.67
C LYS A 224 4.91 -11.41 -20.92
N ARG A 225 5.53 -11.93 -19.86
CA ARG A 225 6.51 -13.03 -19.96
C ARG A 225 5.86 -14.27 -20.58
N ASP A 226 4.66 -14.63 -20.14
CA ASP A 226 3.90 -15.78 -20.63
C ASP A 226 3.48 -15.63 -22.10
N ALA A 227 3.24 -14.41 -22.58
CA ALA A 227 3.00 -14.14 -24.00
C ALA A 227 4.29 -14.22 -24.85
N GLY A 228 5.45 -14.01 -24.23
CA GLY A 228 6.77 -14.14 -24.85
C GLY A 228 7.30 -15.56 -24.88
N ASP A 229 6.88 -16.41 -23.94
CA ASP A 229 7.35 -17.78 -23.76
C ASP A 229 6.72 -18.75 -24.78
N ASP A 230 7.47 -19.01 -25.85
CA ASP A 230 7.04 -19.90 -26.93
C ASP A 230 6.85 -21.34 -26.44
N GLU A 231 7.60 -21.82 -25.44
CA GLU A 231 7.52 -23.19 -24.93
C GLU A 231 6.25 -23.42 -24.13
N ARG A 232 5.86 -22.44 -23.32
CA ARG A 232 4.60 -22.47 -22.58
C ARG A 232 3.39 -22.42 -23.51
N ILE A 233 3.41 -21.55 -24.52
CA ILE A 233 2.34 -21.48 -25.53
C ILE A 233 2.23 -22.82 -26.28
N ARG A 234 3.39 -23.40 -26.60
CA ARG A 234 3.53 -24.72 -27.21
C ARG A 234 2.89 -25.82 -26.37
N ALA A 235 3.11 -25.85 -25.07
CA ALA A 235 2.52 -26.83 -24.16
C ALA A 235 0.98 -26.69 -24.03
N MET A 236 0.43 -25.50 -24.29
CA MET A 236 -1.02 -25.26 -24.26
C MET A 236 -1.77 -25.74 -25.53
N LEU A 237 -1.06 -26.15 -26.59
CA LEU A 237 -1.68 -26.64 -27.82
C LEU A 237 -2.12 -28.09 -27.69
N THR A 238 -3.41 -28.35 -27.86
CA THR A 238 -4.02 -29.68 -27.71
C THR A 238 -3.85 -30.60 -28.92
N ARG A 239 -3.52 -30.06 -30.10
CA ARG A 239 -3.40 -30.80 -31.36
C ARG A 239 -2.05 -30.53 -32.02
N ARG A 240 -1.02 -31.17 -31.49
CA ARG A 240 0.32 -31.11 -32.03
C ARG A 240 0.51 -32.12 -33.15
N TRP A 241 1.30 -31.75 -34.15
CA TRP A 241 1.83 -32.66 -35.14
C TRP A 241 2.66 -33.73 -34.41
N PRO A 242 2.53 -35.01 -34.78
CA PRO A 242 3.32 -36.07 -34.17
C PRO A 242 4.81 -35.89 -34.49
N THR A 243 5.51 -35.16 -33.63
CA THR A 243 6.95 -35.00 -33.62
C THR A 243 7.56 -35.68 -32.41
N LEU A 244 8.85 -35.97 -32.49
CA LEU A 244 9.54 -36.70 -31.44
C LEU A 244 9.66 -35.85 -30.14
N SER A 245 9.60 -34.51 -30.25
CA SER A 245 9.47 -33.60 -29.09
C SER A 245 8.16 -33.72 -28.31
N VAL A 246 7.11 -34.32 -28.88
CA VAL A 246 5.86 -34.61 -28.15
C VAL A 246 6.05 -35.82 -27.22
N ILE A 247 6.95 -36.73 -27.59
CA ILE A 247 7.21 -38.00 -26.88
C ILE A 247 8.35 -37.82 -25.86
N VAL A 248 9.35 -37.01 -26.20
CA VAL A 248 10.49 -36.69 -25.33
C VAL A 248 10.65 -35.17 -25.30
N PRO A 249 10.08 -34.46 -24.31
CA PRO A 249 10.07 -33.00 -24.28
C PRO A 249 11.41 -32.38 -23.86
N ASP A 250 12.30 -33.14 -23.20
CA ASP A 250 13.45 -32.57 -22.46
C ASP A 250 14.74 -32.42 -23.28
N LEU A 251 14.83 -32.94 -24.51
CA LEU A 251 16.04 -32.72 -25.33
C LEU A 251 15.79 -31.62 -26.36
N GLU A 252 16.56 -30.55 -26.23
CA GLU A 252 16.59 -29.49 -27.23
C GLU A 252 17.03 -30.07 -28.58
N HIS A 253 16.46 -29.58 -29.69
CA HIS A 253 16.80 -29.97 -31.07
C HIS A 253 16.37 -31.39 -31.51
N ILE A 254 15.61 -32.14 -30.70
CA ILE A 254 15.05 -33.46 -31.08
C ILE A 254 14.34 -33.42 -32.42
N ASP A 255 13.52 -32.40 -32.64
CA ASP A 255 12.73 -32.30 -33.87
C ASP A 255 13.63 -32.17 -35.10
N GLN A 256 14.76 -31.48 -34.98
CA GLN A 256 15.71 -31.37 -36.08
C GLN A 256 16.34 -32.72 -36.41
N ILE A 257 16.73 -33.49 -35.38
CA ILE A 257 17.28 -34.84 -35.54
C ILE A 257 16.24 -35.79 -36.14
N TRP A 258 14.99 -35.72 -35.67
CA TRP A 258 13.88 -36.53 -36.17
C TRP A 258 13.63 -36.30 -37.66
N TYR A 259 13.54 -35.04 -38.08
CA TYR A 259 13.34 -34.71 -39.50
C TYR A 259 14.56 -35.03 -40.36
N LEU A 260 15.79 -34.88 -39.82
CA LEU A 260 17.01 -35.29 -40.52
C LEU A 260 17.02 -36.80 -40.79
N MET A 261 16.67 -37.61 -39.79
CA MET A 261 16.60 -39.07 -39.91
C MET A 261 15.53 -39.49 -40.92
N LEU A 262 14.34 -38.86 -40.89
CA LEU A 262 13.29 -39.13 -41.86
C LEU A 262 13.69 -38.74 -43.29
N ALA A 263 14.40 -37.62 -43.46
CA ALA A 263 14.91 -37.20 -44.76
C ALA A 263 16.00 -38.15 -45.30
N LEU A 264 16.95 -38.57 -44.45
CA LEU A 264 17.96 -39.55 -44.82
C LEU A 264 17.34 -40.90 -45.19
N ALA A 265 16.34 -41.37 -44.43
CA ALA A 265 15.61 -42.59 -44.74
C ALA A 265 14.86 -42.48 -46.07
N ALA A 266 14.27 -41.32 -46.38
CA ALA A 266 13.61 -41.07 -47.65
C ALA A 266 14.59 -41.13 -48.82
N ILE A 267 15.74 -40.45 -48.71
CA ILE A 267 16.79 -40.43 -49.74
C ILE A 267 17.36 -41.85 -49.94
N GLY A 268 17.68 -42.56 -48.86
CA GLY A 268 18.20 -43.93 -48.93
C GLY A 268 17.21 -44.90 -49.58
N SER A 269 15.92 -44.77 -49.28
CA SER A 269 14.86 -45.58 -49.89
C SER A 269 14.68 -45.28 -51.38
N LEU A 270 14.88 -44.03 -51.79
CA LEU A 270 14.82 -43.59 -53.18
C LEU A 270 16.00 -44.16 -53.99
N LEU A 271 17.21 -44.12 -53.41
CA LEU A 271 18.41 -44.72 -54.02
C LEU A 271 18.33 -46.25 -54.12
N ALA A 272 17.68 -46.90 -53.17
CA ALA A 272 17.48 -48.35 -53.16
C ALA A 272 16.24 -48.81 -53.96
N GLU A 273 15.55 -47.88 -54.65
CA GLU A 273 14.32 -48.14 -55.42
C GLU A 273 13.18 -48.79 -54.60
N ILE A 274 13.15 -48.56 -53.28
CA ILE A 274 12.10 -49.05 -52.37
C ILE A 274 10.94 -48.04 -52.37
N TRP A 275 10.23 -47.96 -53.49
CA TRP A 275 9.18 -46.96 -53.76
C TRP A 275 8.05 -46.94 -52.73
N TRP A 276 7.70 -48.11 -52.20
CA TRP A 276 6.65 -48.31 -51.20
C TRP A 276 6.99 -47.67 -49.84
N LEU A 277 8.26 -47.41 -49.56
CA LEU A 277 8.72 -46.73 -48.35
C LEU A 277 9.06 -45.25 -48.62
N ALA A 278 9.62 -44.96 -49.81
CA ALA A 278 9.96 -43.60 -50.23
C ALA A 278 8.74 -42.68 -50.40
N ILE A 279 7.68 -43.15 -51.07
CA ILE A 279 6.48 -42.33 -51.34
C ILE A 279 5.78 -41.90 -50.04
N PRO A 280 5.48 -42.80 -49.07
CA PRO A 280 4.89 -42.39 -47.80
C PRO A 280 5.75 -41.42 -47.00
N LEU A 281 7.08 -41.60 -46.97
CA LEU A 281 7.99 -40.70 -46.26
C LEU A 281 7.97 -39.28 -46.85
N ILE A 282 7.99 -39.16 -48.18
CA ILE A 282 7.92 -37.86 -48.86
C ILE A 282 6.57 -37.18 -48.58
N ILE A 283 5.47 -37.94 -48.64
CA ILE A 283 4.13 -37.42 -48.31
C ILE A 283 4.09 -36.97 -46.84
N TRP A 284 4.63 -37.75 -45.91
CA TRP A 284 4.69 -37.42 -44.49
C TRP A 284 5.51 -36.15 -44.24
N LEU A 285 6.68 -36.02 -44.86
CA LEU A 285 7.52 -34.82 -44.76
C LEU A 285 6.79 -33.58 -45.30
N ASN A 286 6.12 -33.68 -46.45
CA ASN A 286 5.31 -32.57 -46.98
C ASN A 286 4.13 -32.19 -46.06
N LEU A 287 3.42 -33.19 -45.53
CA LEU A 287 2.35 -32.96 -44.56
C LEU A 287 2.88 -32.32 -43.28
N SER A 288 4.09 -32.69 -42.83
CA SER A 288 4.70 -32.11 -41.64
C SER A 288 5.00 -30.61 -41.78
N VAL A 289 5.38 -30.15 -42.97
CA VAL A 289 5.55 -28.71 -43.25
C VAL A 289 4.20 -27.99 -43.12
N GLY A 290 3.12 -28.60 -43.64
CA GLY A 290 1.76 -28.08 -43.49
C GLY A 290 1.30 -28.04 -42.03
N GLY A 291 1.58 -29.10 -41.27
CA GLY A 291 1.33 -29.20 -39.83
C GLY A 291 2.03 -28.09 -39.05
N HIS A 292 3.34 -27.92 -39.23
CA HIS A 292 4.13 -26.86 -38.58
C HIS A 292 3.64 -25.46 -38.93
N ARG A 293 3.23 -25.21 -40.18
CA ARG A 293 2.63 -23.92 -40.57
C ARG A 293 1.31 -23.67 -39.86
N ARG A 294 0.48 -24.70 -39.68
CA ARG A 294 -0.77 -24.60 -38.94
C ARG A 294 -0.50 -24.35 -37.46
N GLU A 295 0.43 -25.07 -36.85
CA GLU A 295 0.83 -24.86 -35.46
C GLU A 295 1.37 -23.46 -35.23
N ARG A 296 2.24 -22.96 -36.10
CA ARG A 296 2.73 -21.57 -36.01
C ARG A 296 1.60 -20.56 -36.06
N LYS A 297 0.62 -20.73 -36.96
CA LYS A 297 -0.57 -19.88 -36.99
C LYS A 297 -1.38 -19.99 -35.70
N GLU A 298 -1.57 -21.19 -35.17
CA GLU A 298 -2.28 -21.39 -33.90
C GLU A 298 -1.52 -20.75 -32.73
N MET A 299 -0.18 -20.86 -32.68
CA MET A 299 0.68 -20.17 -31.71
C MET A 299 0.59 -18.65 -31.84
N GLU A 300 0.63 -18.10 -33.06
CA GLU A 300 0.49 -16.66 -33.31
C GLU A 300 -0.88 -16.14 -32.84
N VAL A 301 -1.96 -16.88 -33.13
CA VAL A 301 -3.30 -16.54 -32.66
C VAL A 301 -3.37 -16.59 -31.13
N ARG A 302 -2.77 -17.60 -30.49
CA ARG A 302 -2.71 -17.70 -29.03
C ARG A 302 -1.87 -16.59 -28.41
N ARG A 303 -0.72 -16.28 -28.98
CA ARG A 303 0.11 -15.14 -28.58
C ARG A 303 -0.66 -13.83 -28.70
N ALA A 304 -1.39 -13.61 -29.78
CA ALA A 304 -2.23 -12.43 -29.96
C ALA A 304 -3.35 -12.35 -28.91
N GLN A 305 -3.98 -13.48 -28.56
CA GLN A 305 -4.98 -13.55 -27.47
C GLN A 305 -4.37 -13.24 -26.10
N LEU A 306 -3.18 -13.76 -25.80
CA LEU A 306 -2.49 -13.46 -24.54
C LEU A 306 -2.06 -12.00 -24.48
N ALA A 307 -1.55 -11.44 -25.57
CA ALA A 307 -1.16 -10.04 -25.69
C ALA A 307 -2.36 -9.10 -25.54
N SER A 308 -3.51 -9.41 -26.16
CA SER A 308 -4.73 -8.60 -26.01
C SER A 308 -5.24 -8.62 -24.57
N ARG A 309 -5.20 -9.78 -23.91
CA ARG A 309 -5.52 -9.93 -22.48
C ARG A 309 -4.51 -9.22 -21.56
N ALA A 310 -3.25 -9.09 -21.96
CA ALA A 310 -2.26 -8.29 -21.23
C ALA A 310 -2.53 -6.78 -21.41
N GLN A 311 -2.97 -6.37 -22.60
CA GLN A 311 -3.32 -4.98 -22.89
C GLN A 311 -4.60 -4.54 -22.14
N SER A 312 -5.60 -5.40 -22.01
CA SER A 312 -6.78 -5.11 -21.19
C SER A 312 -6.42 -4.95 -19.71
N LEU A 313 -5.57 -5.83 -19.18
CA LEU A 313 -5.05 -5.72 -17.81
C LEU A 313 -4.24 -4.42 -17.63
N LYS A 314 -3.41 -4.04 -18.61
CA LYS A 314 -2.69 -2.77 -18.60
C LYS A 314 -3.63 -1.57 -18.50
N THR A 315 -4.72 -1.59 -19.25
CA THR A 315 -5.70 -0.49 -19.23
C THR A 315 -6.39 -0.39 -17.87
N VAL A 316 -6.75 -1.52 -17.25
CA VAL A 316 -7.32 -1.52 -15.89
C VAL A 316 -6.30 -1.02 -14.86
N ARG A 317 -5.05 -1.49 -14.94
CA ARG A 317 -3.94 -1.02 -14.11
C ARG A 317 -3.72 0.48 -14.23
N ASP A 318 -3.66 1.00 -15.45
CA ASP A 318 -3.43 2.43 -15.68
C ASP A 318 -4.59 3.27 -15.13
N ARG A 319 -5.84 2.85 -15.35
CA ARG A 319 -7.02 3.53 -14.75
C ARG A 319 -6.99 3.51 -13.23
N PHE A 320 -6.57 2.41 -12.63
CA PHE A 320 -6.45 2.28 -11.17
C PHE A 320 -5.33 3.16 -10.61
N ALA A 321 -4.16 3.20 -11.26
CA ALA A 321 -3.05 4.06 -10.87
C ALA A 321 -3.40 5.56 -10.94
N HIS A 322 -4.26 5.96 -11.89
CA HIS A 322 -4.77 7.33 -12.02
C HIS A 322 -5.99 7.63 -11.13
N ASN A 323 -6.32 6.77 -10.15
CA ASN A 323 -7.49 6.90 -9.27
C ASN A 323 -8.86 6.96 -9.98
N GLN A 324 -8.94 6.56 -11.25
CA GLN A 324 -10.22 6.53 -12.00
C GLN A 324 -11.09 5.33 -11.61
N LEU A 325 -10.46 4.28 -11.06
CA LEU A 325 -11.11 3.10 -10.51
C LEU A 325 -10.91 3.05 -9.00
N THR A 326 -11.99 2.86 -8.26
CA THR A 326 -11.95 2.65 -6.80
C THR A 326 -11.62 1.20 -6.47
N LEU A 327 -11.11 0.97 -5.25
CA LEU A 327 -10.76 -0.37 -4.73
C LEU A 327 -11.95 -1.35 -4.81
N GLU A 328 -13.17 -0.89 -4.55
CA GLU A 328 -14.36 -1.73 -4.58
C GLU A 328 -14.70 -2.21 -5.99
N ARG A 329 -14.53 -1.33 -6.98
CA ARG A 329 -14.89 -1.59 -8.38
C ARG A 329 -13.88 -2.45 -9.11
N ILE A 330 -12.64 -2.55 -8.62
CA ILE A 330 -11.60 -3.34 -9.29
C ILE A 330 -11.78 -4.85 -9.05
N SER A 331 -12.28 -5.26 -7.88
CA SER A 331 -12.48 -6.67 -7.50
C SER A 331 -13.20 -7.52 -8.57
N PRO A 332 -14.40 -7.13 -9.07
CA PRO A 332 -15.07 -7.90 -10.12
C PRO A 332 -14.31 -7.88 -11.45
N MET A 333 -13.60 -6.80 -11.78
CA MET A 333 -12.78 -6.72 -13.00
C MET A 333 -11.58 -7.66 -12.93
N LEU A 334 -10.94 -7.81 -11.77
CA LEU A 334 -9.83 -8.75 -11.58
C LEU A 334 -10.29 -10.19 -11.74
N ARG A 335 -11.45 -10.57 -11.19
CA ARG A 335 -12.02 -11.91 -11.37
C ARG A 335 -12.32 -12.23 -12.84
N GLN A 336 -12.76 -11.25 -13.62
CA GLN A 336 -12.97 -11.43 -15.06
C GLN A 336 -11.66 -11.53 -15.85
N LEU A 337 -10.62 -10.82 -15.41
CA LEU A 337 -9.30 -10.82 -16.05
C LEU A 337 -8.45 -12.05 -15.71
N ASP A 338 -8.77 -12.73 -14.61
CA ASP A 338 -8.11 -13.93 -14.11
C ASP A 338 -9.09 -15.11 -13.98
N GLU A 339 -9.50 -15.64 -15.14
CA GLU A 339 -10.49 -16.73 -15.26
C GLU A 339 -10.10 -18.03 -14.54
N LYS A 340 -8.84 -18.20 -14.14
CA LYS A 340 -8.30 -19.43 -13.53
C LYS A 340 -7.61 -19.23 -12.17
N GLY A 341 -7.56 -18.01 -11.64
CA GLY A 341 -6.82 -17.70 -10.42
C GLY A 341 -5.31 -17.92 -10.57
N GLU A 342 -4.77 -17.71 -11.77
CA GLU A 342 -3.34 -17.94 -12.06
C GLU A 342 -2.45 -16.77 -11.62
N TYR A 343 -3.01 -15.57 -11.50
CA TYR A 343 -2.25 -14.33 -11.36
C TYR A 343 -2.57 -13.51 -10.11
N PHE A 344 -3.77 -13.65 -9.54
CA PHE A 344 -4.16 -12.99 -8.29
C PHE A 344 -4.45 -14.00 -7.19
N ASP A 345 -3.78 -13.82 -6.05
CA ASP A 345 -3.99 -14.63 -4.86
C ASP A 345 -5.19 -14.13 -4.03
N ASP A 346 -5.73 -15.00 -3.17
CA ASP A 346 -6.82 -14.69 -2.25
C ASP A 346 -6.53 -13.49 -1.33
N HIS A 347 -5.26 -13.25 -1.00
CA HIS A 347 -4.82 -12.12 -0.18
C HIS A 347 -5.09 -10.78 -0.87
N VAL A 348 -4.98 -10.71 -2.20
CA VAL A 348 -5.33 -9.50 -2.96
C VAL A 348 -6.82 -9.20 -2.82
N PHE A 349 -7.66 -10.24 -2.87
CA PHE A 349 -9.10 -10.06 -2.67
C PHE A 349 -9.45 -9.71 -1.21
N ALA A 350 -8.73 -10.27 -0.23
CA ALA A 350 -8.87 -9.87 1.18
C ALA A 350 -8.55 -8.38 1.37
N LEU A 351 -7.45 -7.89 0.79
CA LEU A 351 -7.08 -6.46 0.81
C LEU A 351 -8.17 -5.56 0.21
N LEU A 352 -8.77 -5.98 -0.91
CA LEU A 352 -9.85 -5.22 -1.56
C LEU A 352 -11.14 -5.18 -0.75
N ASN A 353 -11.33 -6.13 0.17
CA ASN A 353 -12.50 -6.19 1.05
C ASN A 353 -12.31 -5.42 2.36
N LEU A 354 -11.07 -5.10 2.77
CA LEU A 354 -10.78 -4.38 4.02
C LEU A 354 -11.55 -3.05 4.15
N HIS A 355 -11.67 -2.31 3.04
CA HIS A 355 -12.24 -0.96 3.04
C HIS A 355 -13.68 -0.89 2.51
N GLN A 356 -14.31 -2.03 2.20
CA GLN A 356 -15.69 -2.06 1.66
C GLN A 356 -16.77 -1.69 2.69
N PHE A 357 -16.46 -1.85 3.99
CA PHE A 357 -17.42 -1.62 5.07
C PHE A 357 -17.03 -0.44 5.98
N ALA A 358 -15.95 0.26 5.66
CA ALA A 358 -15.48 1.44 6.39
C ALA A 358 -16.07 2.71 5.77
N THR A 359 -17.39 2.89 5.90
CA THR A 359 -18.11 4.13 5.55
C THR A 359 -18.81 4.68 6.77
#